data_AF-A0A0A0AC00-F1
#
_entry.id   AF-A0A0A0AC00-F1
#
_cell.length_a   1.000
_cell.length_b   1.000
_cell.length_c   1.000
_cell.angle_alpha   90.00
_cell.angle_beta   90.00
_cell.angle_gamma   90.00
#
_symmetry.space_group_name_H-M   'P 1'
#
loop_
_entity.id
_entity.type
_entity.pdbx_description
1 polymer ?
#
loop_
_entity_poly.entity_id
_entity_poly.type
_entity_poly.pdbx_seq_one_letter_code
_entity_poly.pdbx_strand_id
1 'polypeptide(L)'
;RDEFGRLLERERISSNEHLTRAILRERAATEEERQKAQRFAKQLEEKDRELKKHDAYYKEQLARLEERSAQFYKVTTEQYQKAADEVSARFKRYESHPICADLQDKILQCYRQHAQETLSCSALASQYLHCVNHAKQ
;
A
#
# COMPACT_ATOMS: atom_id res chain seq x y z
N ARG A 1 -92.58 -9.60 -16.43
CA ARG A 1 -91.44 -10.52 -16.18
C ARG A 1 -90.36 -10.38 -17.25
N ASP A 2 -90.74 -10.17 -18.52
CA ASP A 2 -89.80 -10.10 -19.66
C ASP A 2 -88.95 -8.82 -19.76
N GLU A 3 -89.45 -7.68 -19.25
CA GLU A 3 -88.69 -6.42 -19.29
C GLU A 3 -87.47 -6.43 -18.36
N PHE A 4 -87.61 -7.07 -17.20
CA PHE A 4 -86.52 -7.19 -16.23
C PHE A 4 -85.39 -8.07 -16.77
N GLY A 5 -85.73 -9.15 -17.47
CA GLY A 5 -84.74 -9.99 -18.16
C GLY A 5 -83.99 -9.25 -19.28
N ARG A 6 -84.68 -8.40 -20.06
CA ARG A 6 -84.05 -7.54 -21.07
C ARG A 6 -83.11 -6.50 -20.45
N LEU A 7 -83.44 -5.97 -19.28
CA LEU A 7 -82.63 -4.97 -18.58
C LEU A 7 -81.36 -5.59 -18.00
N LEU A 8 -81.47 -6.74 -17.35
CA LEU A 8 -80.33 -7.53 -16.87
C LEU A 8 -79.39 -7.96 -18.01
N GLU A 9 -79.95 -8.35 -19.16
CA GLU A 9 -79.15 -8.73 -20.33
C GLU A 9 -78.36 -7.53 -20.90
N ARG A 10 -78.96 -6.34 -20.95
CA ARG A 10 -78.25 -5.11 -21.36
C ARG A 10 -77.14 -4.74 -20.40
N GLU A 11 -77.37 -4.85 -19.09
CA GLU A 11 -76.36 -4.60 -18.07
C GLU A 11 -75.19 -5.58 -18.17
N ARG A 12 -75.49 -6.87 -18.38
CA ARG A 12 -74.48 -7.92 -18.61
C ARG A 12 -73.62 -7.64 -19.85
N ILE A 13 -74.23 -7.23 -20.96
CA ILE A 13 -73.51 -6.87 -22.19
C ILE A 13 -72.61 -5.66 -21.95
N SER A 14 -73.13 -4.59 -21.35
CA SER A 14 -72.35 -3.40 -21.01
C SER A 14 -71.18 -3.72 -20.08
N SER A 15 -71.40 -4.51 -19.03
CA SER A 15 -70.34 -4.97 -18.12
C SER A 15 -69.28 -5.79 -18.85
N ASN A 16 -69.66 -6.69 -19.75
CA ASN A 16 -68.72 -7.48 -20.55
C ASN A 16 -67.91 -6.62 -21.53
N GLU A 17 -68.52 -5.62 -22.15
CA GLU A 17 -67.82 -4.64 -23.00
C GLU A 17 -66.82 -3.82 -22.20
N HIS A 18 -67.21 -3.34 -21.01
CA HIS A 18 -66.32 -2.62 -20.10
C HIS A 18 -65.14 -3.48 -19.65
N LEU A 19 -65.39 -4.73 -19.26
CA LEU A 19 -64.34 -5.69 -18.88
C LEU A 19 -63.38 -5.96 -20.04
N THR A 20 -63.92 -6.21 -21.24
CA THR A 20 -63.11 -6.45 -22.45
C THR A 20 -62.21 -5.26 -22.74
N ARG A 21 -62.73 -4.03 -22.63
CA ARG A 21 -61.95 -2.81 -22.83
C ARG A 21 -60.87 -2.62 -21.78
N ALA A 22 -61.15 -2.95 -20.51
CA ALA A 22 -60.15 -2.90 -19.43
C ALA A 22 -59.02 -3.91 -19.67
N ILE A 23 -59.36 -5.15 -20.06
CA ILE A 23 -58.37 -6.20 -20.39
C ILE A 23 -57.47 -5.77 -21.56
N LEU A 24 -58.03 -5.17 -22.61
CA LEU A 24 -57.24 -4.71 -23.75
C LEU A 24 -56.26 -3.59 -23.37
N ARG A 25 -56.67 -2.66 -22.49
CA ARG A 25 -55.79 -1.60 -21.98
C ARG A 25 -54.66 -2.16 -21.14
N GLU A 26 -54.96 -3.09 -20.25
CA GLU A 26 -53.95 -3.73 -19.39
C GLU A 26 -52.94 -4.52 -20.22
N ARG A 27 -53.41 -5.27 -21.23
CA ARG A 27 -52.53 -5.98 -22.17
C ARG A 27 -51.62 -5.02 -22.95
N ALA A 28 -52.15 -3.88 -23.39
CA ALA A 28 -51.34 -2.87 -24.07
C ALA A 28 -50.28 -2.26 -23.14
N ALA A 29 -50.65 -1.91 -21.91
CA ALA A 29 -49.73 -1.36 -20.91
C ALA A 29 -48.63 -2.35 -20.53
N THR A 30 -48.98 -3.61 -20.26
CA THR A 30 -48.02 -4.67 -19.92
C THR A 30 -47.04 -4.96 -21.07
N GLU A 31 -47.50 -4.95 -22.32
CA GLU A 31 -46.63 -5.12 -23.48
C GLU A 31 -45.69 -3.92 -23.67
N GLU A 32 -46.17 -2.69 -23.46
CA GLU A 32 -45.34 -1.49 -23.48
C GLU A 32 -44.23 -1.54 -22.41
N GLU A 33 -44.59 -1.89 -21.18
CA GLU A 33 -43.62 -2.04 -20.09
C GLU A 33 -42.62 -3.18 -20.37
N ARG A 34 -43.07 -4.30 -20.94
CA ARG A 34 -42.18 -5.39 -21.37
C ARG A 34 -41.18 -4.92 -22.42
N GLN A 35 -41.62 -4.15 -23.41
CA GLN A 35 -40.74 -3.61 -24.44
C GLN A 35 -39.74 -2.60 -23.87
N LYS A 36 -40.16 -1.74 -22.94
CA LYS A 36 -39.26 -0.83 -22.22
C LYS A 36 -38.21 -1.60 -21.43
N ALA A 37 -38.63 -2.60 -20.63
CA ALA A 37 -37.73 -3.45 -19.87
C ALA A 37 -36.71 -4.17 -20.76
N GLN A 38 -37.14 -4.69 -21.92
CA GLN A 38 -36.24 -5.34 -22.86
C GLN A 38 -35.21 -4.38 -23.47
N ARG A 39 -35.60 -3.12 -23.74
CA ARG A 39 -34.67 -2.09 -24.23
C ARG A 39 -33.63 -1.74 -23.17
N PHE A 40 -34.06 -1.53 -21.92
CA PHE A 40 -33.13 -1.25 -20.82
C PHE A 40 -32.20 -2.43 -20.54
N ALA A 41 -32.68 -3.66 -20.60
CA ALA A 41 -31.84 -4.85 -20.44
C ALA A 41 -30.70 -4.89 -21.47
N LYS A 42 -30.99 -4.59 -22.74
CA LYS A 42 -29.97 -4.51 -23.80
C LYS A 42 -28.96 -3.40 -23.54
N GLN A 43 -29.41 -2.20 -23.16
CA GLN A 43 -28.52 -1.08 -22.84
C GLN A 43 -27.62 -1.39 -21.65
N LEU A 44 -28.15 -2.04 -20.61
CA LEU A 44 -27.37 -2.46 -19.45
C LEU A 44 -26.30 -3.49 -19.82
N GLU A 45 -26.65 -4.46 -20.66
CA GLU A 45 -25.69 -5.47 -21.12
C GLU A 45 -24.55 -4.83 -21.95
N GLU A 46 -24.86 -3.89 -22.82
CA GLU A 46 -23.86 -3.13 -23.58
C GLU A 46 -22.95 -2.33 -22.65
N LYS A 47 -23.52 -1.63 -21.65
CA LYS A 47 -22.76 -0.87 -20.66
C LYS A 47 -21.88 -1.76 -19.79
N ASP A 48 -22.38 -2.92 -19.36
CA ASP A 48 -21.60 -3.88 -18.57
C ASP A 48 -20.42 -4.44 -19.38
N ARG A 49 -20.62 -4.70 -20.69
CA ARG A 49 -19.53 -5.11 -21.59
C ARG A 49 -18.48 -4.01 -21.77
N GLU A 50 -18.89 -2.75 -21.92
CA GLU A 50 -17.96 -1.62 -21.98
C GLU A 50 -17.16 -1.47 -20.69
N LEU A 51 -17.84 -1.53 -19.53
CA LEU A 51 -17.19 -1.45 -18.22
C LEU A 51 -16.18 -2.57 -18.01
N LYS A 52 -16.52 -3.82 -18.37
CA LYS A 52 -15.59 -4.95 -18.28
C LYS A 52 -14.35 -4.78 -19.15
N LYS A 53 -14.50 -4.22 -20.35
CA LYS A 53 -13.34 -3.92 -21.22
C LYS A 53 -12.43 -2.87 -20.59
N HIS A 54 -13.01 -1.81 -20.03
CA HIS A 54 -12.23 -0.75 -19.37
C HIS A 54 -11.54 -1.28 -18.10
N ASP A 55 -12.26 -2.04 -17.27
CA ASP A 55 -11.71 -2.66 -16.06
C ASP A 55 -10.50 -3.56 -16.39
N ALA A 56 -10.64 -4.45 -17.39
CA ALA A 56 -9.55 -5.31 -17.83
C ALA A 56 -8.35 -4.49 -18.32
N TYR A 57 -8.59 -3.46 -19.14
CA TYR A 57 -7.53 -2.57 -19.64
C TYR A 57 -6.79 -1.86 -18.52
N TYR A 58 -7.50 -1.23 -17.58
CA TYR A 58 -6.86 -0.50 -16.49
C TYR A 58 -6.15 -1.42 -15.50
N LYS A 59 -6.69 -2.61 -15.22
CA LYS A 59 -6.00 -3.64 -14.41
C LYS A 59 -4.68 -4.05 -15.05
N GLU A 60 -4.66 -4.27 -16.37
CA GLU A 60 -3.42 -4.61 -17.08
C GLU A 60 -2.40 -3.47 -17.02
N GLN A 61 -2.83 -2.22 -17.23
CA GLN A 61 -1.93 -1.07 -17.13
C GLN A 61 -1.35 -0.90 -15.72
N LEU A 62 -2.18 -1.07 -14.69
CA LEU A 62 -1.74 -1.02 -13.29
C LEU A 62 -0.73 -2.13 -12.99
N ALA A 63 -1.02 -3.38 -13.39
CA ALA A 63 -0.10 -4.50 -13.17
C ALA A 63 1.27 -4.26 -13.85
N ARG A 64 1.28 -3.73 -15.08
CA ARG A 64 2.53 -3.38 -15.78
C ARG A 64 3.30 -2.26 -15.07
N LEU A 65 2.59 -1.26 -14.54
CA LEU A 65 3.21 -0.16 -13.81
C LEU A 65 3.82 -0.65 -12.48
N GLU A 66 3.09 -1.47 -11.74
CA GLU A 66 3.54 -2.09 -10.49
C GLU A 66 4.76 -2.98 -10.73
N GLU A 67 4.74 -3.82 -11.76
CA GLU A 67 5.88 -4.66 -12.12
C GLU A 67 7.12 -3.82 -12.47
N ARG A 68 6.97 -2.79 -13.32
CA ARG A 68 8.07 -1.91 -13.69
C ARG A 68 8.62 -1.15 -12.48
N SER A 69 7.74 -0.68 -11.59
CA SER A 69 8.13 0.01 -10.36
C SER A 69 8.92 -0.92 -9.43
N ALA A 70 8.44 -2.15 -9.23
CA ALA A 70 9.11 -3.15 -8.41
C ALA A 70 10.49 -3.51 -8.97
N GLN A 71 10.61 -3.71 -10.28
CA GLN A 71 11.91 -3.95 -10.94
C GLN A 71 12.87 -2.78 -10.74
N PHE A 72 12.39 -1.54 -10.92
CA PHE A 72 13.21 -0.35 -10.72
C PHE A 72 13.67 -0.25 -9.26
N TYR A 73 12.75 -0.36 -8.30
CA TYR A 73 13.08 -0.28 -6.88
C TYR A 73 14.10 -1.34 -6.45
N LYS A 74 13.94 -2.58 -6.94
CA LYS A 74 14.86 -3.68 -6.68
C LYS A 74 16.27 -3.35 -7.20
N VAL A 75 16.40 -3.03 -8.49
CA VAL A 75 17.70 -2.72 -9.10
C VAL A 75 18.33 -1.51 -8.43
N THR A 76 17.57 -0.45 -8.16
CA THR A 76 18.10 0.76 -7.49
C THR A 76 18.60 0.44 -6.09
N THR A 77 17.83 -0.32 -5.30
CA THR A 77 18.21 -0.66 -3.92
C THR A 77 19.42 -1.60 -3.90
N GLU A 78 19.45 -2.61 -4.78
CA GLU A 78 20.58 -3.53 -4.88
C GLU A 78 21.86 -2.83 -5.34
N GLN A 79 21.78 -1.97 -6.36
CA GLN A 79 22.95 -1.21 -6.83
C GLN A 79 23.43 -0.20 -5.79
N TYR A 80 22.50 0.47 -5.10
CA TYR A 80 22.83 1.40 -4.02
C TYR A 80 23.54 0.67 -2.87
N GLN A 81 22.97 -0.44 -2.41
CA GLN A 81 23.56 -1.22 -1.31
C GLN A 81 24.94 -1.74 -1.70
N LYS A 82 25.08 -2.27 -2.90
CA LYS A 82 26.38 -2.72 -3.41
C LYS A 82 27.41 -1.58 -3.45
N ALA A 83 27.03 -0.40 -3.94
CA ALA A 83 27.91 0.75 -3.95
C ALA A 83 28.28 1.21 -2.54
N ALA A 84 27.33 1.19 -1.59
CA ALA A 84 27.58 1.51 -0.19
C ALA A 84 28.54 0.50 0.46
N ASP A 85 28.38 -0.79 0.18
CA ASP A 85 29.26 -1.85 0.67
C ASP A 85 30.67 -1.73 0.08
N GLU A 86 30.79 -1.45 -1.22
CA GLU A 86 32.07 -1.21 -1.89
C GLU A 86 32.81 0.01 -1.31
N VAL A 87 32.08 1.10 -1.06
CA VAL A 87 32.64 2.28 -0.39
C VAL A 87 33.05 1.93 1.03
N SER A 88 32.18 1.28 1.82
CA SER A 88 32.51 0.87 3.18
C SER A 88 33.71 -0.09 3.26
N ALA A 89 33.90 -0.95 2.25
CA ALA A 89 35.03 -1.86 2.19
C ALA A 89 36.33 -1.13 1.83
N ARG A 90 36.28 -0.14 0.93
CA ARG A 90 37.44 0.68 0.55
C ARG A 90 37.86 1.64 1.66
N PHE A 91 36.87 2.26 2.31
CA PHE A 91 37.10 3.17 3.42
C PHE A 91 37.02 2.40 4.73
N LYS A 92 38.11 1.73 5.10
CA LYS A 92 38.29 1.27 6.48
C LYS A 92 38.05 2.46 7.40
N ARG A 93 37.12 2.32 8.36
CA ARG A 93 37.09 3.23 9.50
C ARG A 93 38.47 3.14 10.13
N TYR A 94 39.16 4.28 10.21
CA TYR A 94 40.42 4.35 10.93
C TYR A 94 40.11 3.92 12.37
N GLU A 95 40.48 2.71 12.74
CA GLU A 95 40.52 2.31 14.14
C GLU A 95 41.69 3.08 14.76
N SER A 96 41.39 4.28 15.24
CA SER A 96 42.31 5.05 16.06
C SER A 96 42.57 4.25 17.31
N HIS A 97 43.70 3.54 17.33
CA HIS A 97 44.18 2.88 18.53
C HIS A 97 44.81 3.95 19.43
N PRO A 98 44.26 4.20 20.63
CA PRO A 98 44.84 5.18 21.53
C PRO A 98 46.28 4.77 21.89
N ILE A 99 47.24 5.64 21.53
CA ILE A 99 48.65 5.39 21.82
C ILE A 99 48.86 5.53 23.33
N CYS A 100 49.65 4.62 23.91
CA CYS A 100 49.90 4.54 25.35
C CYS A 100 48.68 4.20 26.23
N ALA A 101 47.58 3.66 25.66
CA ALA A 101 46.36 3.35 26.42
C ALA A 101 46.61 2.48 27.66
N ASP A 102 47.40 1.41 27.53
CA ASP A 102 47.70 0.54 28.67
C ASP A 102 48.47 1.27 29.79
N LEU A 103 49.36 2.20 29.42
CA LEU A 103 50.09 3.02 30.39
C LEU A 103 49.17 4.07 31.02
N GLN A 104 48.25 4.63 30.24
CA GLN A 104 47.22 5.56 30.70
C GLN A 104 46.30 4.89 31.73
N ASP A 105 45.88 3.65 31.48
CA ASP A 105 45.04 2.91 32.43
C ASP A 105 45.80 2.61 33.74
N LYS A 106 47.06 2.14 33.63
CA LYS A 106 47.88 1.82 34.80
C LYS A 106 48.20 3.04 35.66
N ILE A 107 48.51 4.19 35.06
CA ILE A 107 48.80 5.42 35.82
C ILE A 107 47.53 5.96 36.50
N LEU A 108 46.38 5.92 35.82
CA LEU A 108 45.10 6.31 36.41
C LEU A 108 44.72 5.38 37.57
N GLN A 109 44.95 4.08 37.43
CA GLN A 109 44.73 3.11 38.49
C GLN A 109 45.65 3.37 39.69
N CYS A 110 46.93 3.67 39.46
CA CYS A 110 47.87 3.98 40.52
C CYS A 110 47.46 5.23 41.31
N TYR A 111 47.08 6.33 40.64
CA TYR A 111 46.64 7.54 41.32
C TYR A 111 45.35 7.35 42.13
N ARG A 112 44.43 6.49 41.67
CA ARG A 112 43.24 6.13 42.45
C ARG A 112 43.58 5.36 43.72
N GLN A 113 44.59 4.50 43.67
CA GLN A 113 45.02 3.68 44.81
C GLN A 113 45.91 4.47 45.79
N HIS A 114 46.66 5.46 45.30
CA HIS A 114 47.65 6.23 46.07
C HIS A 114 47.33 7.75 46.07
N ALA A 115 46.08 8.12 46.37
CA ALA A 115 45.60 9.50 46.23
C ALA A 115 46.36 10.52 47.11
N GLN A 116 46.85 10.13 48.29
CA GLN A 116 47.65 11.00 49.18
C GLN A 116 49.17 10.80 49.03
N GLU A 117 49.58 9.80 48.24
CA GLU A 117 50.99 9.42 48.05
C GLU A 117 51.33 9.35 46.56
N THR A 118 50.90 10.37 45.80
CA THR A 118 50.96 10.36 44.32
C THR A 118 52.38 10.20 43.75
N LEU A 119 53.41 10.49 44.54
CA LEU A 119 54.82 10.29 44.18
C LEU A 119 55.19 8.80 44.03
N SER A 120 54.45 7.87 44.63
CA SER A 120 54.65 6.42 44.43
C SER A 120 54.40 6.00 42.97
N CYS A 121 53.54 6.75 42.26
CA CYS A 121 53.23 6.53 40.85
C CYS A 121 54.21 7.21 39.88
N SER A 122 55.25 7.87 40.38
CA SER A 122 56.18 8.68 39.58
C SER A 122 56.87 7.90 38.46
N ALA A 123 57.29 6.66 38.72
CA ALA A 123 57.90 5.80 37.71
C ALA A 123 56.94 5.49 36.55
N LEU A 124 55.66 5.25 36.85
CA LEU A 124 54.59 5.04 35.86
C LEU A 124 54.30 6.33 35.07
N ALA A 125 54.32 7.48 35.73
CA ALA A 125 54.17 8.78 35.09
C ALA A 125 55.30 9.07 34.09
N SER A 126 56.55 8.78 34.46
CA SER A 126 57.70 8.91 33.56
C SER A 126 57.59 8.00 32.33
N GLN A 127 57.14 6.75 32.51
CA GLN A 127 56.93 5.82 31.40
C GLN A 127 55.82 6.27 30.45
N TYR A 128 54.67 6.72 30.99
CA TYR A 128 53.59 7.27 30.19
C TYR A 128 54.04 8.50 29.39
N LEU A 129 54.74 9.43 30.04
CA LEU A 129 55.27 10.64 29.39
C LEU A 129 56.28 10.29 28.30
N HIS A 130 57.15 9.31 28.53
CA HIS A 130 58.10 8.84 27.52
C HIS A 130 57.38 8.25 26.30
N CYS A 131 56.36 7.42 26.52
CA CYS A 131 55.52 6.87 25.46
C CYS A 131 54.82 7.97 24.65
N VAL A 132 54.20 8.95 25.32
CA VAL A 132 53.53 10.08 24.64
C VAL A 132 54.52 10.93 23.84
N ASN A 133 55.70 11.20 24.36
CA ASN A 133 56.71 11.99 23.66
C ASN A 133 57.32 11.25 22.47
N HIS A 134 57.49 9.94 22.57
CA HIS A 134 57.92 9.10 21.45
C HIS A 134 56.85 9.05 20.35
N ALA A 135 55.57 8.99 20.73
CA ALA A 135 54.45 8.96 19.79
C ALA A 135 54.19 10.29 19.06
N LYS A 136 54.76 11.41 19.54
CA LYS A 136 54.64 12.75 18.95
C LYS A 136 55.69 13.03 17.85
N GLN A 137 56.79 12.27 17.81
CA GLN A 137 57.85 12.40 16.80
C GLN A 137 57.47 11.65 15.53
#